data_AF-A0A662TJM0-F1
#
_entry.id   AF-A0A662TJM0-F1
#
_cell.length_a   1.000
_cell.length_b   1.000
_cell.length_c   1.000
_cell.angle_alpha   90.00
_cell.angle_beta   90.00
_cell.angle_gamma   90.00
#
_symmetry.space_group_name_H-M   'P 1'
#
loop_
_entity.id
_entity.type
_entity.pdbx_description
1 polymer ?
#
loop_
_entity_poly.entity_id
_entity_poly.type
_entity_poly.pdbx_seq_one_letter_code
_entity_poly.pdbx_strand_id
1 'polypeptide(L)' 'MKVIEVEDLHFSYDGITEVLKGINLVIEEGEIVAIMGENGAG' A
#
# COMPACT_ATOMS: atom_id res chain seq x y z
N MET A 1 0.42 -16.82 9.47
CA MET A 1 1.85 -16.53 9.24
C MET A 1 1.85 -15.37 8.28
N LYS A 2 2.44 -14.23 8.66
CA LYS A 2 2.50 -13.07 7.77
C LYS A 2 3.27 -13.44 6.52
N VAL A 3 2.64 -13.26 5.36
CA VAL A 3 3.27 -13.50 4.05
C VAL A 3 3.65 -12.20 3.37
N ILE A 4 2.94 -11.11 3.67
CA ILE A 4 3.26 -9.75 3.22
C ILE A 4 3.14 -8.80 4.41
N GLU A 5 4.14 -7.93 4.56
CA GLU A 5 4.16 -6.85 5.54
C GLU A 5 4.70 -5.60 4.85
N VAL A 6 3.94 -4.51 4.97
CA VAL A 6 4.27 -3.17 4.48
C VAL A 6 4.21 -2.25 5.69
N GLU A 7 5.31 -1.58 5.97
CA GLU A 7 5.44 -0.63 7.08
C GLU A 7 5.82 0.74 6.53
N ASP A 8 5.03 1.75 6.89
CA ASP A 8 5.25 3.17 6.57
C ASP A 8 5.70 3.44 5.12
N LEU A 9 4.98 2.85 4.15
CA LEU A 9 5.33 2.99 2.74
C LEU A 9 4.93 4.36 2.20
N HIS A 10 5.93 5.09 1.72
CA HIS A 10 5.80 6.34 1.00
C HIS A 10 6.31 6.21 -0.43
N PHE A 11 5.62 6.85 -1.39
CA PHE A 11 6.05 6.86 -2.78
C PHE A 11 5.66 8.14 -3.52
N SER A 12 6.58 8.63 -4.35
CA SER A 12 6.40 9.77 -5.25
C SER A 12 7.18 9.52 -6.55
N TYR A 13 6.57 9.82 -7.69
CA TYR A 13 7.24 9.69 -8.99
C TYR A 13 8.22 10.83 -9.26
N ASP A 14 7.87 12.05 -8.87
CA ASP A 14 8.64 13.28 -9.13
C ASP A 14 9.38 13.78 -7.89
N GLY A 15 9.19 13.14 -6.73
CA GLY A 15 9.73 13.57 -5.44
C GLY A 15 9.01 14.78 -4.85
N ILE A 16 7.93 15.26 -5.47
CA ILE A 16 7.17 16.44 -5.06
C ILE A 16 5.77 16.01 -4.61
N THR A 17 5.08 15.24 -5.45
CA THR A 17 3.71 14.79 -5.20
C THR A 17 3.74 13.39 -4.65
N GLU A 18 3.36 13.25 -3.39
CA GLU A 18 3.26 11.95 -2.75
C GLU A 18 1.98 11.23 -3.17
N VAL A 19 2.16 10.02 -3.69
CA VAL A 19 1.10 9.15 -4.23
C VAL A 19 0.70 8.11 -3.19
N LEU A 20 1.66 7.40 -2.58
CA LEU A 20 1.42 6.54 -1.43
C LEU A 20 1.91 7.25 -0.17
N LYS A 21 1.06 7.31 0.87
CA LYS A 21 1.27 8.15 2.06
C LYS A 21 1.19 7.30 3.33
N GLY A 22 2.33 6.83 3.82
CA GLY A 22 2.42 6.08 5.09
C GLY A 22 1.55 4.82 5.11
N ILE A 23 1.57 4.04 4.03
CA ILE A 23 0.73 2.84 3.92
C ILE A 23 1.29 1.74 4.82
N ASN A 24 0.41 1.18 5.66
CA ASN A 24 0.69 0.03 6.51
C ASN A 24 -0.29 -1.10 6.16
N LEU A 25 0.24 -2.28 5.83
CA LEU A 25 -0.57 -3.43 5.41
C LEU A 25 0.10 -4.73 5.86
N VAL A 26 -0.68 -5.62 6.44
CA VAL A 26 -0.27 -7.00 6.74
C VAL A 26 -1.26 -7.93 6.05
N ILE A 27 -0.73 -8.94 5.35
CA ILE A 27 -1.52 -10.01 4.75
C ILE A 27 -1.01 -11.35 5.30
N GLU A 28 -1.94 -12.13 5.84
CA GLU A 28 -1.68 -13.44 6.39
C GLU A 28 -1.79 -14.54 5.32
N GLU A 29 -1.12 -15.66 5.54
CA GLU A 29 -1.20 -16.81 4.67
C GLU A 29 -2.66 -17.28 4.48
N GLY A 30 -3.09 -17.41 3.22
CA GLY A 30 -4.45 -17.82 2.85
C GLY A 30 -5.49 -16.69 2.83
N GLU A 31 -5.11 -15.47 3.20
CA GLU A 31 -5.98 -14.29 3.15
C GLU A 31 -6.16 -13.80 1.71
N ILE A 32 -7.39 -13.44 1.34
CA ILE A 32 -7.72 -12.83 0.04
C ILE A 32 -8.08 -11.37 0.29
N VAL A 33 -7.23 -10.47 -0.21
CA VAL A 33 -7.38 -9.02 -0.03
C VAL A 33 -7.67 -8.37 -1.39
N ALA A 34 -8.62 -7.43 -1.40
CA ALA A 34 -8.87 -6.55 -2.53
C ALA A 34 -8.51 -5.12 -2.16
N ILE A 35 -7.79 -4.42 -3.05
CA ILE A 35 -7.51 -2.99 -2.94
C ILE A 35 -8.42 -2.26 -3.91
N MET A 36 -9.10 -1.22 -3.44
CA MET A 36 -10.04 -0.44 -4.24
C MET A 36 -9.81 1.06 -4.02
N GLY A 37 -10.09 1.84 -5.05
CA GLY A 37 -10.00 3.29 -5.02
C GLY A 37 -10.49 3.90 -6.34
N GLU A 38 -10.68 5.21 -6.33
CA GLU A 38 -10.91 5.97 -7.55
C GLU A 38 -9.67 5.95 -8.47
N ASN A 39 -9.84 6.33 -9.73
CA ASN A 39 -8.70 6.44 -10.65
C ASN A 39 -7.68 7.46 -10.11
N GLY A 40 -6.45 7.02 -9.87
CA GLY A 40 -5.38 7.84 -9.31
C GLY A 40 -5.39 8.00 -7.79
N ALA A 41 -6.13 7.15 -7.05
CA ALA A 41 -6.18 7.19 -5.58
C ALA A 41 -4.86 6.78 -4.88
N GLY A 42 -3.93 6.19 -5.61
CA GLY A 42 -2.61 5.78 -5.15
C GLY A 42 -1.77 5.24 -6.31
#